data_AF-A0A3M1MY92-F1
#
_entry.id   AF-A0A3M1MY92-F1
#
_cell.length_a   1.000
_cell.length_b   1.000
_cell.length_c   1.000
_cell.angle_alpha   90.00
_cell.angle_beta   90.00
_cell.angle_gamma   90.00
#
_symmetry.space_group_name_H-M   'P 1'
#
loop_
_entity.id
_entity.type
_entity.pdbx_description
1 polymer ?
#
loop_
_entity_poly.entity_id
_entity_poly.type
_entity_poly.pdbx_seq_one_letter_code
_entity_poly.pdbx_strand_id
1 'polypeptide(L)'
;MEDNNPLGMVLFAGAFVLMGGFIFLVAIGVIPSDPENFEAPRWVVAIAGVLFMWGGLMVAFQGLKATPFGETPLYRLLNNLMGWILLMLLAIPFNWVAFGPG
;
A
#
# COMPACT_ATOMS: atom_id res chain seq x y z
N MET A 1 -7.85 10.32 -25.56
CA MET A 1 -6.88 9.56 -24.73
C MET A 1 -6.60 10.47 -23.57
N GLU A 2 -7.11 10.11 -22.41
CA GLU A 2 -7.17 10.94 -21.20
C GLU A 2 -5.77 11.48 -20.87
N ASP A 3 -5.69 12.78 -20.59
CA ASP A 3 -4.45 13.45 -20.19
C ASP A 3 -3.92 12.79 -18.91
N ASN A 4 -3.03 11.80 -19.08
CA ASN A 4 -2.26 11.20 -17.99
C ASN A 4 -1.32 12.28 -17.45
N ASN A 5 -1.83 13.20 -16.63
CA ASN A 5 -1.04 14.20 -15.97
C ASN A 5 -0.06 13.49 -15.01
N PRO A 6 1.24 13.39 -15.35
CA PRO A 6 2.19 12.63 -14.56
C PRO A 6 2.34 13.23 -13.15
N LEU A 7 2.16 14.55 -13.03
CA LEU A 7 2.12 15.23 -11.73
C LEU A 7 0.95 14.72 -10.88
N GLY A 8 -0.23 14.55 -11.47
CA GLY A 8 -1.42 14.06 -10.77
C GLY A 8 -1.22 12.65 -10.22
N MET A 9 -0.62 11.75 -11.02
CA MET A 9 -0.28 10.39 -10.58
C MET A 9 0.76 10.39 -9.45
N VAL A 10 1.80 11.22 -9.54
CA VAL A 10 2.84 11.31 -8.50
C VAL A 10 2.29 11.88 -7.20
N LEU A 11 1.47 12.93 -7.27
CA LEU A 11 0.86 13.52 -6.07
C LEU A 11 -0.11 12.54 -5.41
N PHE A 12 -0.93 11.86 -6.20
CA PHE A 12 -1.84 10.83 -5.70
C PHE A 12 -1.08 9.67 -5.06
N ALA A 13 -0.12 9.07 -5.78
CA ALA A 13 0.71 7.99 -5.25
C ALA A 13 1.46 8.42 -3.98
N GLY A 14 2.04 9.61 -3.98
CA GLY A 14 2.75 10.18 -2.84
C GLY A 14 1.87 10.32 -1.60
N ALA A 15 0.65 10.81 -1.74
CA ALA A 15 -0.29 10.93 -0.62
C ALA A 15 -0.59 9.56 0.03
N PHE A 16 -0.80 8.52 -0.78
CA PHE A 16 -1.05 7.15 -0.30
C PHE A 16 0.19 6.52 0.35
N VAL A 17 1.37 6.69 -0.25
CA VAL A 17 2.64 6.21 0.32
C VAL A 17 2.92 6.87 1.67
N LEU A 18 2.79 8.20 1.75
CA LEU A 18 3.06 8.95 2.98
C LEU A 18 2.05 8.63 4.07
N MET A 19 0.75 8.57 3.75
CA MET A 19 -0.28 8.22 4.74
C MET A 19 -0.13 6.77 5.22
N GLY A 20 0.09 5.83 4.30
CA GLY A 20 0.32 4.43 4.67
C GLY A 20 1.57 4.25 5.53
N GLY A 21 2.65 4.95 5.19
CA GLY A 21 3.87 5.00 5.99
C GLY A 21 3.63 5.60 7.39
N PHE A 22 2.88 6.69 7.49
CA PHE A 22 2.50 7.30 8.76
C PHE A 22 1.74 6.32 9.66
N ILE A 23 0.71 5.66 9.12
CA ILE A 23 -0.09 4.65 9.84
C ILE A 23 0.80 3.50 10.32
N PHE A 24 1.68 3.00 9.46
CA PHE A 24 2.63 1.95 9.81
C PHE A 24 3.56 2.36 10.96
N LEU A 25 4.13 3.57 10.90
CA LEU A 25 5.01 4.10 11.94
C LEU A 25 4.32 4.30 13.29
N VAL A 26 3.05 4.72 13.27
CA VAL A 26 2.18 4.78 14.45
C VAL A 26 1.95 3.37 15.02
N ALA A 27 1.66 2.39 14.16
CA ALA A 27 1.37 1.03 14.56
C ALA A 27 2.56 0.31 15.21
N ILE A 28 3.78 0.51 14.70
CA ILE A 28 5.00 -0.07 15.29
C ILE A 28 5.54 0.73 16.48
N GLY A 29 4.88 1.83 16.85
CA GLY A 29 5.23 2.64 18.02
C GLY A 29 6.43 3.58 17.83
N VAL A 30 6.87 3.82 16.59
CA VAL A 30 7.88 4.86 16.29
C VAL A 30 7.28 6.25 16.49
N ILE A 31 6.04 6.44 16.05
CA ILE A 31 5.27 7.67 16.34
C ILE A 31 4.40 7.41 17.57
N PRO A 32 4.55 8.20 18.66
CA PRO A 32 3.74 8.03 19.86
C PRO A 32 2.25 8.19 19.56
N SER A 33 1.47 7.30 20.12
CA SER A 33 0.01 7.28 20.05
C SER A 33 -0.52 6.70 21.35
N ASP A 34 -1.65 7.22 21.81
CA ASP A 34 -2.31 6.69 23.00
C ASP A 34 -2.82 5.27 22.72
N PRO A 35 -2.42 4.25 23.49
CA PRO A 35 -2.91 2.89 23.34
C PRO A 35 -4.43 2.77 23.46
N GLU A 36 -5.08 3.66 24.21
CA GLU A 36 -6.55 3.64 24.41
C GLU A 36 -7.32 3.97 23.12
N ASN A 37 -6.67 4.62 22.15
CA ASN A 37 -7.28 4.96 20.86
C ASN A 37 -7.25 3.80 19.85
N PHE A 38 -6.68 2.64 20.18
CA PHE A 38 -6.61 1.49 19.27
C PHE A 38 -7.76 0.52 19.52
N GLU A 39 -8.72 0.49 18.60
CA GLU A 39 -9.81 -0.50 18.60
C GLU A 39 -9.38 -1.87 18.03
N ALA A 40 -8.25 -1.90 17.30
CA ALA A 40 -7.70 -3.10 16.70
C ALA A 40 -6.26 -3.38 17.18
N PRO A 41 -5.79 -4.64 17.14
CA PRO A 41 -4.41 -4.97 17.42
C PRO A 41 -3.45 -4.19 16.51
N ARG A 42 -2.35 -3.69 17.09
CA ARG A 42 -1.37 -2.88 16.37
C ARG A 42 -0.83 -3.53 15.09
N TRP A 43 -0.70 -4.84 15.06
CA TRP A 43 -0.23 -5.54 13.86
C TRP A 43 -1.24 -5.44 12.70
N VAL A 44 -2.55 -5.41 12.98
CA VAL A 44 -3.60 -5.22 11.96
C VAL A 44 -3.50 -3.81 11.38
N VAL A 45 -3.32 -2.81 12.26
CA VAL A 45 -3.12 -1.41 11.86
C VAL A 45 -1.83 -1.26 11.04
N ALA A 46 -0.77 -1.99 11.38
CA ALA A 46 0.46 -2.00 10.60
C ALA A 46 0.22 -2.54 9.18
N ILE A 47 -0.51 -3.65 9.04
CA ILE A 47 -0.86 -4.22 7.73
C ILE A 47 -1.76 -3.25 6.93
N ALA A 48 -2.70 -2.57 7.57
CA ALA A 48 -3.51 -1.52 6.93
C ALA A 48 -2.64 -0.36 6.40
N GLY A 49 -1.66 0.10 7.19
CA GLY A 49 -0.70 1.10 6.73
C GLY A 49 0.12 0.62 5.53
N VAL A 50 0.60 -0.63 5.57
CA VAL A 50 1.32 -1.25 4.44
C VAL A 50 0.44 -1.37 3.19
N LEU A 51 -0.85 -1.68 3.32
CA LEU A 51 -1.80 -1.72 2.21
C LEU A 51 -1.91 -0.38 1.49
N PHE A 52 -2.09 0.71 2.24
CA PHE A 52 -2.14 2.06 1.67
C PHE A 52 -0.83 2.43 1.00
N MET A 53 0.30 2.13 1.65
CA MET A 53 1.63 2.38 1.11
C MET A 53 1.88 1.59 -0.18
N TRP A 54 1.49 0.32 -0.21
CA TRP A 54 1.65 -0.56 -1.36
C TRP A 54 0.77 -0.13 -2.53
N GLY A 55 -0.48 0.27 -2.26
CA GLY A 55 -1.38 0.82 -3.27
C GLY A 55 -0.80 2.09 -3.93
N GLY A 56 -0.26 3.01 -3.14
CA GLY A 56 0.44 4.18 -3.67
C GLY A 56 1.65 3.82 -4.52
N LEU A 57 2.46 2.86 -4.08
CA LEU A 57 3.61 2.36 -4.85
C LEU A 57 3.19 1.73 -6.18
N MET A 58 2.08 0.98 -6.21
CA MET A 58 1.52 0.43 -7.45
C MET A 58 1.11 1.53 -8.43
N VAL A 59 0.47 2.60 -7.96
CA VAL A 59 0.11 3.74 -8.83
C VAL A 59 1.37 4.40 -9.41
N ALA A 60 2.40 4.63 -8.60
CA ALA A 60 3.67 5.14 -9.09
C ALA A 60 4.33 4.19 -10.12
N PHE A 61 4.27 2.88 -9.87
CA PHE A 61 4.81 1.86 -10.77
C PHE A 61 4.09 1.82 -12.12
N GLN A 62 2.80 2.13 -12.17
CA GLN A 62 2.06 2.26 -13.43
C GLN A 62 2.58 3.40 -14.31
N GLY A 63 3.14 4.45 -13.71
CA GLY A 63 3.82 5.52 -14.46
C GLY A 63 5.03 5.02 -15.27
N LEU A 64 5.72 3.98 -14.80
CA LEU A 64 6.85 3.38 -15.50
C LEU A 64 6.44 2.63 -16.77
N LYS A 65 5.16 2.29 -16.94
CA LYS A 65 4.64 1.61 -18.13
C LYS A 65 4.86 2.41 -19.42
N ALA A 66 4.87 3.74 -19.32
CA ALA A 66 5.10 4.63 -20.46
C ALA A 66 6.58 4.79 -20.85
N THR A 67 7.49 4.21 -20.07
CA THR A 67 8.94 4.24 -20.34
C THR A 67 9.38 2.97 -21.08
N PRO A 68 10.59 2.93 -21.68
CA PRO A 68 11.13 1.71 -22.30
C PRO A 68 11.19 0.49 -21.36
N PHE A 69 11.20 0.73 -20.04
CA PHE A 69 11.15 -0.33 -19.05
C PHE A 69 9.81 -1.10 -19.04
N GLY A 70 8.69 -0.44 -19.40
CA GLY A 70 7.35 -0.99 -19.35
C GLY A 70 7.09 -2.17 -20.30
N GLU A 71 7.91 -2.31 -21.35
CA GLU A 71 7.81 -3.41 -22.31
C GLU A 71 8.61 -4.65 -21.88
N THR A 72 9.47 -4.52 -20.87
CA THR A 72 10.35 -5.60 -20.44
C THR A 72 9.57 -6.73 -19.74
N PRO A 73 10.01 -8.00 -19.88
CA PRO A 73 9.42 -9.11 -19.14
C PRO A 73 9.57 -8.94 -17.62
N LEU A 74 10.61 -8.24 -17.17
CA LEU A 74 10.81 -7.90 -15.77
C LEU A 74 9.69 -7.00 -15.23
N TYR A 75 9.28 -5.96 -15.98
CA TYR A 75 8.16 -5.12 -15.59
C TYR A 75 6.87 -5.93 -15.43
N ARG A 76 6.57 -6.85 -16.35
CA ARG A 76 5.37 -7.71 -16.27
C ARG A 76 5.41 -8.61 -15.04
N LEU A 77 6.57 -9.20 -14.74
CA LEU A 77 6.77 -10.02 -13.55
C LEU A 77 6.56 -9.21 -12.28
N LEU A 78 7.21 -8.05 -12.17
CA LEU A 78 7.10 -7.17 -11.00
C LEU A 78 5.66 -6.68 -10.81
N ASN A 79 4.99 -6.23 -11.88
CA ASN A 79 3.60 -5.80 -11.83
C ASN A 79 2.66 -6.93 -11.34
N ASN A 80 2.88 -8.16 -11.83
CA ASN A 80 2.12 -9.32 -11.37
C ASN A 80 2.38 -9.65 -9.89
N LEU A 81 3.66 -9.65 -9.47
CA LEU A 81 4.04 -9.87 -8.07
C LEU A 81 3.44 -8.80 -7.14
N MET A 82 3.41 -7.54 -7.57
CA MET A 82 2.78 -6.46 -6.80
C MET A 82 1.29 -6.71 -6.59
N GLY A 83 0.58 -7.21 -7.60
CA GLY A 83 -0.81 -7.64 -7.49
C GLY A 83 -1.01 -8.78 -6.48
N TRP A 84 -0.16 -9.81 -6.54
CA TRP A 84 -0.21 -10.92 -5.58
C TRP A 84 0.08 -10.48 -4.15
N ILE A 85 1.06 -9.60 -3.95
CA ILE A 85 1.37 -9.03 -2.64
C ILE A 85 0.20 -8.22 -2.11
N LEU A 86 -0.47 -7.42 -2.95
CA LEU A 86 -1.67 -6.69 -2.55
C LEU A 86 -2.77 -7.65 -2.08
N LEU A 87 -3.03 -8.73 -2.81
CA LEU A 87 -4.02 -9.73 -2.43
C LEU A 87 -3.67 -10.42 -1.10
N MET A 88 -2.41 -10.77 -0.88
CA MET A 88 -1.95 -11.35 0.38
C MET A 88 -2.11 -10.37 1.56
N LEU A 89 -1.69 -9.12 1.38
CA LEU A 89 -1.84 -8.06 2.38
C LEU A 89 -3.30 -7.81 2.72
N LEU A 90 -4.20 -7.92 1.74
CA LEU A 90 -5.64 -7.76 1.93
C LEU A 90 -6.23 -8.97 2.67
N ALA A 91 -5.80 -10.18 2.32
CA ALA A 91 -6.30 -11.41 2.92
C ALA A 91 -5.98 -11.52 4.42
N ILE A 92 -4.86 -10.97 4.88
CA ILE A 92 -4.43 -11.02 6.28
C ILE A 92 -5.47 -10.41 7.25
N PRO A 93 -5.88 -9.13 7.14
CA PRO A 93 -6.87 -8.54 8.02
C PRO A 93 -8.25 -9.18 7.85
N PHE A 94 -8.64 -9.59 6.63
CA PHE A 94 -9.93 -10.29 6.45
C PHE A 94 -9.95 -11.66 7.12
N ASN A 95 -8.85 -12.41 7.09
CA ASN A 95 -8.74 -13.68 7.81
C ASN A 95 -8.76 -13.46 9.33
N TRP A 96 -8.20 -12.35 9.80
CA TRP A 96 -8.29 -11.96 11.21
C TRP A 96 -9.73 -11.63 11.63
N VAL A 97 -10.47 -10.89 10.81
CA VAL A 97 -11.89 -10.63 11.08
C VAL A 97 -12.74 -11.91 11.04
N ALA A 98 -12.42 -12.84 10.13
CA ALA A 98 -13.18 -14.07 9.97
C ALA A 98 -12.89 -15.14 11.04
N PHE A 99 -11.65 -15.26 11.48
CA PHE A 99 -11.19 -16.38 12.34
C PHE A 99 -10.45 -15.94 13.60
N GLY A 100 -10.14 -14.65 13.73
CA GLY A 100 -9.42 -14.05 14.84
C GLY A 100 -10.34 -13.29 15.81
N PRO A 101 -9.74 -12.56 16.77
CA PRO A 101 -10.48 -11.86 17.81
C PRO A 101 -11.34 -10.66 17.39
N GLY A 102 -11.24 -10.15 16.16
CA GLY A 102 -11.96 -8.95 15.73
C GLY A 102 -11.45 -8.41 14.42
#